data_AF-A0A2V7DQN0-F1
#
_entry.id   AF-A0A2V7DQN0-F1
#
_cell.length_a   1.000
_cell.length_b   1.000
_cell.length_c   1.000
_cell.angle_alpha   90.00
_cell.angle_beta   90.00
_cell.angle_gamma   90.00
#
_symmetry.space_group_name_H-M   'P 1'
#
loop_
_entity.id
_entity.type
_entity.pdbx_description
1 polymer ?
#
loop_
_entity_poly.entity_id
_entity_poly.type
_entity_poly.pdbx_seq_one_letter_code
_entity_poly.pdbx_strand_id
1 'polypeptide(L)'
;MNIGCGLLGITPDGKFVPDAAESWEISPDALLYTFKLRKNVLFHDGTKVDATAVKFSIDRIIDPATKSSMRTYYAPVVHSVEVL
;
A
#
# COMPACT_ATOMS: atom_id res chain seq x y z
N MET A 1 -11.15 16.99 4.03
CA MET A 1 -11.51 15.66 3.51
C MET A 1 -10.23 15.04 2.99
N ASN A 2 -9.76 13.94 3.58
CA ASN A 2 -8.58 13.25 3.08
C ASN A 2 -8.99 12.44 1.85
N ILE A 3 -8.43 12.76 0.68
CA ILE A 3 -8.90 12.21 -0.61
C ILE A 3 -8.27 10.83 -0.90
N GLY A 4 -7.12 10.52 -0.29
CA GLY A 4 -6.48 9.20 -0.39
C GLY A 4 -5.93 8.72 0.95
N CYS A 5 -6.15 7.44 1.25
CA CYS A 5 -5.57 6.77 2.41
C CYS A 5 -4.45 5.83 1.95
N GLY A 6 -3.35 5.79 2.70
CA GLY A 6 -2.25 4.86 2.45
C GLY A 6 -2.47 3.54 3.20
N LEU A 7 -1.57 2.57 2.99
CA LEU A 7 -1.52 1.41 3.89
C LEU A 7 -1.16 1.86 5.32
N LEU A 8 -0.22 2.81 5.41
CA LEU A 8 0.27 3.41 6.64
C LEU A 8 0.11 4.93 6.59
N GLY A 9 -0.15 5.53 7.74
CA GLY A 9 0.01 6.95 7.99
C GLY A 9 1.37 7.25 8.59
N ILE A 10 1.74 8.53 8.59
CA ILE A 10 2.96 9.03 9.25
C ILE A 10 2.55 10.13 10.21
N THR A 11 2.93 10.00 11.47
CA THR A 11 2.71 11.03 12.49
C THR A 11 3.67 12.21 12.30
N PRO A 12 3.42 13.38 12.91
CA PRO A 12 4.32 14.54 12.79
C PRO A 12 5.77 14.26 13.25
N ASP A 13 5.96 13.32 14.17
CA ASP A 13 7.27 12.85 14.65
C ASP A 13 7.90 11.75 13.76
N GLY A 14 7.30 11.46 12.60
CA GLY A 14 7.84 10.54 11.59
C GLY A 14 7.59 9.06 11.86
N LYS A 15 6.71 8.71 12.80
CA LYS A 15 6.39 7.30 13.09
C LYS A 15 5.31 6.78 12.16
N PHE A 16 5.49 5.56 11.69
CA PHE A 16 4.45 4.85 10.96
C PHE A 16 3.32 4.42 11.89
N VAL A 17 2.09 4.67 11.45
CA VAL A 17 0.86 4.28 12.16
C VAL A 17 -0.11 3.58 11.20
N PRO A 18 -0.98 2.68 11.71
CA PRO A 18 -2.03 2.07 10.91
C PRO A 18 -2.93 3.10 10.19
N ASP A 19 -3.15 2.91 8.90
CA ASP A 19 -4.20 3.61 8.13
C ASP A 19 -5.14 2.56 7.52
N ALA A 20 -5.06 2.24 6.22
CA ALA A 20 -5.86 1.17 5.62
C ALA A 20 -5.42 -0.23 6.08
N ALA A 21 -4.13 -0.42 6.42
CA ALA A 21 -3.64 -1.61 7.08
C ALA A 21 -3.84 -1.50 8.60
N GLU A 22 -4.38 -2.55 9.24
CA GLU A 22 -4.49 -2.63 10.70
C GLU A 22 -3.19 -3.04 11.37
N SER A 23 -2.36 -3.82 10.67
CA SER A 23 -1.04 -4.24 11.13
C SER A 23 -0.14 -4.60 9.94
N TRP A 24 1.15 -4.67 10.18
CA TRP A 24 2.12 -5.19 9.22
C TRP A 24 3.21 -5.99 9.93
N GLU A 25 3.76 -6.95 9.22
CA GLU A 25 4.88 -7.78 9.66
C GLU A 25 6.02 -7.62 8.65
N ILE A 26 7.24 -7.65 9.15
CA ILE A 26 8.45 -7.50 8.34
C ILE A 26 9.32 -8.72 8.61
N SER A 27 9.80 -9.37 7.56
CA SER A 27 10.75 -10.48 7.69
C SER A 27 12.08 -10.03 8.30
N PRO A 28 12.87 -10.93 8.92
CA PRO A 28 14.15 -10.56 9.54
C PRO A 28 15.17 -9.92 8.60
N ASP A 29 15.10 -10.22 7.30
CA ASP A 29 15.96 -9.64 6.25
C ASP A 29 15.40 -8.33 5.65
N ALA A 30 14.22 -7.88 6.11
CA ALA A 30 13.50 -6.72 5.62
C ALA A 30 13.21 -6.73 4.11
N LEU A 31 13.03 -7.93 3.52
CA LEU A 31 12.67 -8.09 2.10
C LEU A 31 11.20 -8.42 1.89
N LEU A 32 10.51 -8.96 2.90
CA LEU A 32 9.10 -9.30 2.84
C LEU A 32 8.30 -8.46 3.85
N TYR A 33 7.27 -7.79 3.34
CA TYR A 33 6.33 -6.99 4.12
C TYR A 33 4.93 -7.55 3.94
N THR A 34 4.32 -8.01 5.03
CA THR A 34 2.96 -8.54 5.03
C THR A 34 2.03 -7.53 5.68
N PHE A 35 1.03 -7.05 4.94
CA PHE A 35 0.04 -6.09 5.46
C PHE A 35 -1.30 -6.78 5.68
N LYS A 36 -1.89 -6.56 6.85
CA LYS A 36 -3.26 -6.98 7.16
C LYS A 36 -4.20 -5.80 7.00
N LEU A 37 -5.18 -5.91 6.12
CA LEU A 37 -6.10 -4.81 5.81
C LEU A 37 -7.28 -4.75 6.78
N ARG A 38 -7.73 -3.54 7.09
CA ARG A 38 -9.00 -3.31 7.80
C ARG A 38 -10.18 -3.73 6.93
N LYS A 39 -11.12 -4.48 7.50
CA LYS A 39 -12.29 -5.01 6.77
C LYS A 39 -13.35 -3.96 6.37
N ASN A 40 -13.30 -2.79 7.00
CA ASN A 40 -14.36 -1.78 6.91
C ASN A 40 -13.90 -0.52 6.17
N VAL A 41 -12.79 -0.58 5.43
CA VAL A 41 -12.31 0.54 4.62
C VAL A 41 -12.99 0.48 3.26
N LEU A 42 -13.57 1.61 2.88
CA LEU A 42 -14.31 1.77 1.63
C LEU A 42 -13.65 2.86 0.79
N PHE A 43 -13.69 2.70 -0.53
CA PHE A 43 -13.51 3.80 -1.48
C PHE A 43 -14.70 4.76 -1.40
N HIS A 44 -14.55 5.96 -1.97
CA HIS A 44 -15.59 6.99 -1.95
C HIS A 44 -16.88 6.58 -2.69
N ASP A 45 -16.81 5.59 -3.59
CA ASP A 45 -17.96 5.01 -4.28
C ASP A 45 -18.67 3.90 -3.47
N GLY A 46 -18.18 3.60 -2.26
CA GLY A 46 -18.72 2.57 -1.38
C GLY A 46 -18.18 1.15 -1.61
N THR A 47 -17.31 0.94 -2.61
CA THR A 47 -16.65 -0.35 -2.81
C THR A 47 -15.60 -0.61 -1.73
N LYS A 48 -15.34 -1.88 -1.39
CA LYS A 48 -14.36 -2.23 -0.35
C LYS A 48 -12.93 -2.06 -0.85
N VAL A 49 -12.05 -1.57 0.03
CA VAL A 49 -10.61 -1.65 -0.18
C VAL A 49 -10.15 -3.04 0.28
N ASP A 50 -9.77 -3.88 -0.68
CA ASP A 50 -9.24 -5.23 -0.43
C ASP A 50 -7.79 -5.37 -0.93
N ALA A 51 -7.21 -6.56 -0.69
CA ALA A 51 -5.83 -6.84 -1.06
C ALA A 51 -5.60 -6.79 -2.58
N THR A 52 -6.62 -7.11 -3.38
CA THR A 52 -6.56 -7.03 -4.83
C THR A 52 -6.48 -5.58 -5.31
N ALA A 53 -7.24 -4.67 -4.69
CA ALA A 53 -7.16 -3.23 -4.98
C ALA A 53 -5.79 -2.63 -4.61
N VAL A 54 -5.20 -3.09 -3.50
CA VAL A 54 -3.84 -2.70 -3.09
C VAL A 54 -2.80 -3.19 -4.11
N LYS A 55 -2.87 -4.47 -4.50
CA LYS A 55 -1.98 -5.05 -5.52
C LYS A 55 -2.08 -4.27 -6.82
N PHE A 56 -3.30 -4.02 -7.30
CA PHE A 56 -3.54 -3.24 -8.51
C PHE A 56 -2.88 -1.85 -8.46
N SER A 57 -2.96 -1.18 -7.31
CA SER A 57 -2.36 0.15 -7.13
C SER A 57 -0.83 0.12 -7.25
N ILE A 58 -0.18 -0.89 -6.65
CA ILE A 58 1.29 -1.03 -6.73
C ILE A 58 1.71 -1.43 -8.15
N ASP A 59 1.03 -2.40 -8.76
CA ASP A 59 1.28 -2.84 -10.15
C ASP A 59 1.21 -1.66 -11.12
N ARG A 60 0.18 -0.81 -10.97
CA ARG A 60 0.00 0.40 -11.76
C ARG A 60 1.15 1.40 -11.56
N ILE A 61 1.70 1.52 -10.36
CA ILE A 61 2.82 2.44 -10.09
C ILE A 61 4.10 1.96 -10.79
N ILE A 62 4.38 0.66 -10.78
CA ILE A 62 5.62 0.10 -11.35
C ILE A 62 5.58 -0.02 -12.87
N ASP A 63 4.39 -0.13 -13.45
CA ASP A 63 4.19 -0.19 -14.90
C ASP A 63 4.77 1.06 -15.59
N PRO A 64 5.78 0.91 -16.48
CA PRO A 64 6.37 2.04 -17.20
C PRO A 64 5.37 2.78 -18.10
N ALA A 65 4.31 2.13 -18.57
CA ALA A 65 3.31 2.75 -19.45
C ALA A 65 2.49 3.83 -18.74
N THR A 66 2.33 3.73 -17.42
CA THR A 66 1.53 4.68 -16.62
C THR A 66 2.26 5.99 -16.35
N LYS A 67 3.58 6.02 -16.58
CA LYS A 67 4.46 7.19 -16.35
C LYS A 67 4.28 7.79 -14.94
N SER A 68 4.01 6.92 -13.95
CA SER A 68 3.86 7.33 -12.55
C SER A 68 5.14 7.99 -12.05
N SER A 69 5.02 9.17 -11.42
CA SER A 69 6.14 9.85 -10.75
C SER A 69 6.71 9.03 -9.59
N MET A 70 5.87 8.18 -8.97
CA MET A 70 6.28 7.29 -7.89
C MET A 70 7.10 6.08 -8.37
N ARG A 71 7.10 5.81 -9.68
CA ARG A 71 7.80 4.64 -10.24
C ARG A 71 9.29 4.63 -9.87
N THR A 72 9.93 5.79 -9.82
CA THR A 72 11.35 5.93 -9.45
C THR A 72 11.65 5.36 -8.06
N TYR A 73 10.70 5.40 -7.13
CA TYR A 73 10.86 4.88 -5.78
C TYR A 73 10.46 3.41 -5.66
N TYR A 74 9.42 2.98 -6.38
CA TYR A 74 8.84 1.64 -6.23
C TYR A 74 9.52 0.60 -7.14
N ALA A 75 9.78 0.93 -8.41
CA ALA A 75 10.27 -0.04 -9.38
C ALA A 75 11.63 -0.69 -9.03
N PRO A 76 12.58 0.00 -8.36
CA PRO A 76 13.85 -0.63 -7.99
C PRO A 76 13.77 -1.58 -6.78
N VAL A 77 12.72 -1.48 -5.96
CA VAL A 77 12.65 -2.17 -4.65
C VAL A 77 11.50 -3.17 -4.57
N VAL A 78 10.41 -2.95 -5.30
CA VAL A 78 9.27 -3.87 -5.36
C VAL A 78 9.55 -4.94 -6.41
N HIS A 79 9.81 -6.15 -5.94
CA HIS A 79 10.08 -7.32 -6.79
C HIS A 79 8.80 -8.09 -7.15
N SER A 80 7.89 -8.25 -6.18
CA SER A 80 6.59 -8.90 -6.36
C SER A 80 5.57 -8.35 -5.36
N VAL A 81 4.30 -8.55 -5.68
CA VAL A 81 3.17 -8.28 -4.80
C VAL A 81 2.22 -9.46 -4.88
N GLU A 82 1.85 -10.03 -3.73
CA GLU A 82 1.02 -11.23 -3.64
C GLU A 82 -0.19 -10.96 -2.74
N VAL A 83 -1.31 -11.59 -3.08
CA VAL A 83 -2.52 -11.58 -2.25
C VAL A 83 -2.63 -12.94 -1.57
N LEU A 84 -2.70 -12.94 -0.24
CA LEU A 84 -2.76 -14.12 0.61
C LEU A 84 -4.21 -14.52 0.94
#